data_AF-A0A179SB82-F1
#
_entry.id   AF-A0A179SB82-F1
#
_cell.length_a   1.000
_cell.length_b   1.000
_cell.length_c   1.000
_cell.angle_alpha   90.00
_cell.angle_beta   90.00
_cell.angle_gamma   90.00
#
_symmetry.space_group_name_H-M   'P 1'
#
loop_
_entity.id
_entity.type
_entity.pdbx_description
1 polymer ?
#
loop_
_entity_poly.entity_id
_entity_poly.type
_entity_poly.pdbx_seq_one_letter_code
_entity_poly.pdbx_strand_id
1 'polypeptide(L)'
;MEPERWPRPEGWTVVGRVGNLALAYDAERRAHLIGEGEPTQLDRDAVNAALAPAIDHAATRLWPGGWTYAVEAIFGIKRRNLAAERLARQGLPPSVLHVLAKATSSPDAEVLGGLILAMARYADACPGTANLNEGLAEAMDAAERAAGVIRAARAGKPAWPHRLKEWLGDPD
;
A
#
# COMPACT_ATOMS: atom_id res chain seq x y z
N MET A 1 -0.06 -19.34 2.85
CA MET A 1 -1.30 -19.19 3.64
C MET A 1 -1.65 -17.71 3.64
N GLU A 2 -2.85 -17.33 3.17
CA GLU A 2 -3.27 -15.93 3.05
C GLU A 2 -3.23 -15.21 4.41
N PRO A 3 -2.75 -13.96 4.49
CA PRO A 3 -2.71 -13.17 5.74
C PRO A 3 -4.06 -13.06 6.46
N GLU A 4 -5.15 -13.10 5.69
CA GLU A 4 -6.53 -13.00 6.18
C GLU A 4 -6.98 -14.23 6.98
N ARG A 5 -6.26 -15.35 6.85
CA ARG A 5 -6.56 -16.61 7.58
C ARG A 5 -5.72 -16.77 8.83
N TRP A 6 -4.92 -15.77 9.20
CA TRP A 6 -4.09 -15.86 10.41
C TRP A 6 -4.96 -15.66 11.65
N PRO A 7 -4.82 -16.52 12.68
CA PRO A 7 -5.61 -16.40 13.90
C PRO A 7 -5.35 -15.05 14.55
N ARG A 8 -6.43 -14.36 14.93
CA ARG A 8 -6.38 -13.08 15.63
C ARG A 8 -7.64 -12.85 16.46
N PRO A 9 -7.51 -12.22 17.65
CA PRO A 9 -8.66 -11.66 18.35
C PRO A 9 -9.37 -10.60 17.49
N GLU A 10 -10.65 -10.39 17.78
CA GLU A 10 -11.42 -9.33 17.15
C GLU A 10 -10.79 -7.95 17.42
N GLY A 11 -10.78 -7.09 16.40
CA GLY A 11 -10.19 -5.74 16.47
C GLY A 11 -8.66 -5.70 16.35
N TRP A 12 -7.97 -6.85 16.26
CA TRP A 12 -6.52 -6.88 16.13
C TRP A 12 -6.07 -6.84 14.68
N THR A 13 -4.95 -6.17 14.41
CA THR A 13 -4.37 -6.04 13.08
C THR A 13 -3.16 -6.97 12.95
N VAL A 14 -3.25 -7.97 12.08
CA VAL A 14 -2.12 -8.87 11.81
C VAL A 14 -1.30 -8.29 10.67
N VAL A 15 0.02 -8.20 10.89
CA VAL A 15 0.93 -7.49 9.98
C VAL A 15 2.00 -8.40 9.39
N GLY A 16 2.15 -9.63 9.90
CA GLY A 16 3.19 -10.53 9.41
C GLY A 16 3.24 -11.83 10.21
N ARG A 17 4.34 -12.56 10.02
CA ARG A 17 4.66 -13.78 10.75
C ARG A 17 6.07 -13.72 11.33
N VAL A 18 6.23 -14.38 12.48
CA VAL A 18 7.52 -14.71 13.07
C VAL A 18 7.56 -16.23 13.24
N GLY A 19 8.28 -16.91 12.36
CA GLY A 19 8.19 -18.37 12.21
C GLY A 19 6.76 -18.80 11.86
N ASN A 20 6.16 -19.63 12.72
CA ASN A 20 4.78 -20.11 12.55
C ASN A 20 3.73 -19.23 13.28
N LEU A 21 4.17 -18.22 14.02
CA LEU A 21 3.30 -17.35 14.81
C LEU A 21 2.92 -16.11 14.02
N ALA A 22 1.71 -15.62 14.21
CA ALA A 22 1.25 -14.36 13.64
C ALA A 22 1.73 -13.18 14.49
N LEU A 23 2.33 -12.17 13.85
CA LEU A 23 2.64 -10.89 14.49
C LEU A 23 1.43 -9.97 14.33
N ALA A 24 0.81 -9.61 15.45
CA ALA A 24 -0.39 -8.80 15.49
C ALA A 24 -0.27 -7.62 16.45
N TYR A 25 -1.09 -6.60 16.21
CA TYR A 25 -1.23 -5.44 17.07
C TYR A 25 -2.65 -5.38 17.62
N ASP A 26 -2.77 -5.14 18.93
CA ASP A 26 -4.05 -4.89 19.58
C ASP A 26 -4.57 -3.47 19.29
N ALA A 27 -5.75 -3.14 19.83
CA ALA A 27 -6.36 -1.82 19.67
C ALA A 27 -5.51 -0.67 20.26
N GLU A 28 -4.68 -0.97 21.26
CA GLU A 28 -3.74 -0.02 21.89
C GLU A 28 -2.38 0.04 21.16
N ARG A 29 -2.25 -0.68 20.02
CA ARG A 29 -1.03 -0.78 19.21
C ARG A 29 0.15 -1.43 19.96
N ARG A 30 -0.13 -2.35 20.88
CA ARG A 30 0.88 -3.24 21.47
C ARG A 30 1.07 -4.44 20.57
N ALA A 31 2.33 -4.82 20.32
CA ALA A 31 2.68 -5.95 19.48
C ALA A 31 2.58 -7.25 20.27
N HIS A 32 2.05 -8.30 19.63
CA HIS A 32 1.84 -9.62 20.20
C HIS A 32 2.18 -10.71 19.17
N LEU A 33 2.67 -11.85 19.65
CA LEU A 33 2.69 -13.10 18.89
C LEU A 33 1.46 -13.94 19.22
N ILE A 34 0.81 -14.46 18.18
CA ILE A 34 -0.39 -15.28 18.28
C ILE A 34 -0.12 -16.65 17.64
N GLY A 35 -0.43 -17.71 18.39
CA GLY A 35 -0.33 -19.11 17.97
C GLY A 35 -1.53 -19.91 18.49
N GLU A 36 -1.28 -21.13 18.98
CA GLU A 36 -2.33 -22.00 19.56
C GLU A 36 -2.66 -21.67 21.03
N GLY A 37 -1.88 -20.80 21.68
CA GLY A 37 -2.06 -20.39 23.08
C GLY A 37 -2.39 -18.90 23.24
N GLU A 38 -2.28 -18.43 24.48
CA GLU A 38 -2.51 -17.02 24.83
C GLU A 38 -1.56 -16.07 24.07
N PRO A 39 -2.03 -14.90 23.59
CA PRO A 39 -1.19 -13.91 22.95
C PRO A 39 -0.02 -13.49 23.84
N THR A 40 1.19 -13.55 23.29
CA THR A 40 2.41 -13.14 24.01
C THR A 40 2.78 -11.72 23.60
N GLN A 41 2.67 -10.78 24.53
CA GLN A 41 3.07 -9.40 24.30
C GLN A 41 4.59 -9.31 24.08
N LEU A 42 4.98 -8.50 23.10
CA LEU A 42 6.38 -8.25 22.75
C LEU A 42 6.84 -6.88 23.24
N ASP A 43 8.16 -6.77 23.42
CA ASP A 43 8.80 -5.48 23.64
C ASP A 43 8.70 -4.61 22.37
N ARG A 44 8.22 -3.38 22.53
CA ARG A 44 7.93 -2.48 21.41
C ARG A 44 9.20 -2.10 20.65
N ASP A 45 10.26 -1.75 21.36
CA ASP A 45 11.47 -1.21 20.75
C ASP A 45 12.22 -2.32 20.01
N ALA A 46 12.26 -3.53 20.58
CA ALA A 46 12.78 -4.72 19.92
C ALA A 46 12.01 -5.06 18.64
N VAL A 47 10.67 -5.00 18.68
CA VAL A 47 9.82 -5.25 17.49
C VAL A 47 10.06 -4.21 16.41
N ASN A 48 10.08 -2.92 16.78
CA ASN A 48 10.28 -1.85 15.81
C ASN A 48 11.67 -1.92 15.16
N ALA A 49 12.71 -2.18 15.94
CA ALA A 49 14.07 -2.37 15.43
C ALA A 49 14.15 -3.57 14.47
N ALA A 50 13.49 -4.68 14.79
CA ALA A 50 13.45 -5.86 13.94
C ALA A 50 12.60 -5.65 12.66
N LEU A 51 11.52 -4.87 12.73
CA LEU A 51 10.66 -4.57 11.59
C LEU A 51 11.28 -3.58 10.61
N ALA A 52 12.13 -2.65 11.07
CA ALA A 52 12.74 -1.64 10.20
C ALA A 52 13.36 -2.20 8.89
N PRO A 53 14.24 -3.22 8.92
CA PRO A 53 14.77 -3.81 7.68
C PRO A 53 13.71 -4.56 6.86
N ALA A 54 12.72 -5.19 7.50
CA ALA A 54 11.63 -5.86 6.80
C ALA A 54 10.73 -4.86 6.06
N ILE A 55 10.46 -3.70 6.67
CA ILE A 55 9.73 -2.58 6.06
C ILE A 55 10.48 -2.05 4.86
N ASP A 56 11.79 -1.81 5.00
CA ASP A 56 12.62 -1.29 3.90
C ASP A 56 12.64 -2.27 2.72
N HIS A 57 12.82 -3.57 2.99
CA HIS A 57 12.77 -4.61 1.96
C HIS A 57 11.40 -4.69 1.28
N ALA A 58 10.32 -4.74 2.06
CA ALA A 58 8.94 -4.78 1.58
C ALA A 58 8.62 -3.57 0.69
N ALA A 59 8.92 -2.36 1.18
CA ALA A 59 8.63 -1.12 0.48
C ALA A 59 9.49 -0.96 -0.79
N THR A 60 10.77 -1.36 -0.74
CA THR A 60 11.66 -1.38 -1.92
C THR A 60 11.15 -2.33 -3.00
N ARG A 61 10.58 -3.48 -2.61
CA ARG A 61 9.98 -4.42 -3.57
C ARG A 61 8.74 -3.84 -4.29
N LEU A 62 7.98 -2.96 -3.65
CA LEU A 62 6.86 -2.26 -4.28
C LEU A 62 7.34 -1.06 -5.13
N TRP A 63 8.36 -0.34 -4.65
CA TRP A 63 8.79 0.93 -5.21
C TRP A 63 10.33 1.04 -5.24
N PRO A 64 11.01 0.32 -6.14
CA PRO A 64 12.47 0.28 -6.20
C PRO A 64 13.10 1.63 -6.51
N GLY A 65 12.38 2.52 -7.20
CA GLY A 65 12.83 3.88 -7.54
C GLY A 65 12.78 4.91 -6.40
N GLY A 66 12.33 4.53 -5.20
CA GLY A 66 12.27 5.43 -4.04
C GLY A 66 10.99 5.27 -3.22
N TRP A 67 10.98 4.28 -2.35
CA TRP A 67 9.78 3.92 -1.58
C TRP A 67 9.32 4.98 -0.58
N THR A 68 10.24 5.79 -0.04
CA THR A 68 9.88 6.82 0.95
C THR A 68 9.00 7.93 0.36
N TYR A 69 9.19 8.27 -0.91
CA TYR A 69 8.30 9.20 -1.63
C TYR A 69 6.92 8.59 -1.87
N ALA A 70 6.88 7.30 -2.22
CA ALA A 70 5.62 6.60 -2.41
C ALA A 70 4.83 6.50 -1.10
N VAL A 71 5.50 6.18 0.02
CA VAL A 71 4.86 6.10 1.33
C VAL A 71 4.35 7.47 1.80
N GLU A 72 5.06 8.56 1.52
CA GLU A 72 4.56 9.91 1.81
C GLU A 72 3.29 10.23 1.00
N ALA A 73 3.27 9.90 -0.29
CA ALA A 73 2.10 10.13 -1.14
C ALA A 73 0.89 9.26 -0.75
N ILE A 74 1.11 7.97 -0.48
CA ILE A 74 0.02 7.01 -0.25
C ILE A 74 -0.54 7.10 1.17
N PHE A 75 0.33 7.28 2.16
CA PHE A 75 -0.06 7.20 3.59
C PHE A 75 0.02 8.54 4.31
N GLY A 76 0.46 9.61 3.64
CA GLY A 76 0.64 10.92 4.27
C GLY A 76 1.78 10.98 5.29
N ILE A 77 2.64 9.95 5.37
CA ILE A 77 3.73 9.89 6.34
C ILE A 77 4.92 10.67 5.79
N LYS A 78 5.27 11.78 6.45
CA LYS A 78 6.40 12.62 6.05
C LYS A 78 7.70 11.82 5.98
N ARG A 79 8.47 11.97 4.89
CA ARG A 79 9.73 11.24 4.65
C ARG A 79 10.73 11.29 5.81
N ARG A 80 10.81 12.42 6.52
CA ARG A 80 11.66 12.57 7.71
C ARG A 80 11.35 11.57 8.83
N ASN A 81 10.14 11.00 8.85
CA ASN A 81 9.69 9.98 9.80
C ASN A 81 10.01 8.55 9.34
N LEU A 82 10.43 8.39 8.07
CA LEU A 82 10.78 7.10 7.47
C LEU A 82 12.28 6.79 7.52
N ALA A 83 13.07 7.67 8.15
CA ALA A 83 14.49 7.38 8.41
C ALA A 83 14.62 6.13 9.30
N ALA A 84 15.61 5.28 9.02
CA ALA A 84 15.79 3.99 9.69
C ALA A 84 15.78 4.09 11.23
N GLU A 85 16.48 5.07 11.79
CA GLU A 85 16.48 5.34 13.24
C GLU A 85 15.09 5.67 13.78
N ARG A 86 14.29 6.45 13.03
CA ARG A 86 12.93 6.79 13.43
C ARG A 86 11.98 5.62 13.30
N LEU A 87 12.11 4.80 12.26
CA LEU A 87 11.36 3.56 12.13
C LEU A 87 11.66 2.60 13.29
N ALA A 88 12.94 2.41 13.62
CA ALA A 88 13.35 1.55 14.73
C ALA A 88 12.82 2.03 16.09
N ARG A 89 12.64 3.33 16.28
CA ARG A 89 12.10 3.89 17.54
C ARG A 89 10.57 3.96 17.56
N GLN A 90 9.95 4.39 16.47
CA GLN A 90 8.52 4.75 16.45
C GLN A 90 7.66 3.65 15.85
N GLY A 91 8.19 2.88 14.90
CA GLY A 91 7.47 1.95 14.06
C GLY A 91 6.61 2.65 13.01
N LEU A 92 5.87 1.86 12.24
CA LEU A 92 4.78 2.34 11.37
C LEU A 92 3.42 2.01 11.99
N PRO A 93 2.35 2.73 11.62
CA PRO A 93 1.00 2.34 12.01
C PRO A 93 0.67 0.90 11.56
N PRO A 94 -0.04 0.09 12.37
CA PRO A 94 -0.37 -1.29 12.02
C PRO A 94 -1.13 -1.44 10.69
N SER A 95 -2.00 -0.47 10.35
CA SER A 95 -2.70 -0.44 9.07
C SER A 95 -1.74 -0.32 7.87
N VAL A 96 -0.69 0.50 8.00
CA VAL A 96 0.34 0.67 6.96
C VAL A 96 1.15 -0.62 6.81
N LEU A 97 1.56 -1.22 7.93
CA LEU A 97 2.25 -2.51 7.92
C LEU A 97 1.40 -3.61 7.26
N HIS A 98 0.11 -3.66 7.58
CA HIS A 98 -0.82 -4.61 6.97
C HIS A 98 -0.93 -4.42 5.44
N VAL A 99 -1.08 -3.17 4.98
CA VAL A 99 -1.14 -2.86 3.54
C VAL A 99 0.17 -3.24 2.84
N LEU A 100 1.33 -2.91 3.42
CA LEU A 100 2.63 -3.30 2.87
C LEU A 100 2.76 -4.83 2.79
N ALA A 101 2.40 -5.55 3.85
CA ALA A 101 2.47 -7.01 3.87
C ALA A 101 1.57 -7.64 2.79
N LYS A 102 0.34 -7.13 2.64
CA LYS A 102 -0.61 -7.61 1.63
C LYS A 102 -0.12 -7.32 0.21
N ALA A 103 0.25 -6.07 -0.09
CA ALA A 103 0.67 -5.67 -1.43
C ALA A 103 1.96 -6.37 -1.87
N THR A 104 2.93 -6.52 -0.96
CA THR A 104 4.20 -7.20 -1.26
C THR A 104 4.05 -8.70 -1.44
N SER A 105 2.97 -9.31 -0.95
CA SER A 105 2.70 -10.73 -1.20
C SER A 105 2.31 -11.01 -2.65
N SER A 106 2.02 -9.99 -3.46
CA SER A 106 1.71 -10.16 -4.88
C SER A 106 2.94 -10.60 -5.68
N PRO A 107 2.81 -11.55 -6.63
CA PRO A 107 3.92 -11.93 -7.52
C PRO A 107 4.48 -10.75 -8.32
N ASP A 108 3.63 -9.81 -8.68
CA ASP A 108 3.88 -8.60 -9.46
C ASP A 108 3.94 -7.33 -8.58
N ALA A 109 4.45 -7.47 -7.35
CA ALA A 109 4.49 -6.41 -6.33
C ALA A 109 4.95 -5.03 -6.85
N GLU A 110 5.99 -4.96 -7.69
CA GLU A 110 6.46 -3.69 -8.25
C GLU A 110 5.40 -3.02 -9.14
N VAL A 111 4.73 -3.79 -10.01
CA VAL A 111 3.69 -3.29 -10.91
C VAL A 111 2.48 -2.84 -10.10
N LEU A 112 2.06 -3.64 -9.13
CA LEU A 112 0.99 -3.28 -8.19
C LEU A 112 1.34 -2.01 -7.41
N GLY A 113 2.58 -1.89 -6.92
CA GLY A 113 3.08 -0.70 -6.25
C GLY A 113 3.00 0.54 -7.15
N GLY A 114 3.40 0.41 -8.41
CA GLY A 114 3.27 1.47 -9.41
C GLY A 114 1.82 1.92 -9.60
N LEU A 115 0.88 0.98 -9.69
CA LEU A 115 -0.55 1.28 -9.81
C LEU A 115 -1.10 2.00 -8.57
N ILE A 116 -0.80 1.51 -7.36
CA ILE A 116 -1.21 2.15 -6.11
C ILE A 116 -0.70 3.60 -6.05
N LEU A 117 0.56 3.82 -6.39
CA LEU A 117 1.16 5.15 -6.40
C LEU A 117 0.53 6.08 -7.44
N ALA A 118 0.24 5.56 -8.63
CA ALA A 118 -0.44 6.32 -9.68
C ALA A 118 -1.84 6.76 -9.25
N MET A 119 -2.61 5.85 -8.63
CA MET A 119 -3.94 6.17 -8.11
C MET A 119 -3.89 7.21 -6.99
N ALA A 120 -2.96 7.08 -6.03
CA ALA A 120 -2.78 8.07 -4.97
C ALA A 120 -2.46 9.47 -5.54
N ARG A 121 -1.53 9.54 -6.50
CA ARG A 121 -1.19 10.82 -7.17
C ARG A 121 -2.35 11.41 -7.95
N TYR A 122 -3.15 10.57 -8.60
CA TYR A 122 -4.33 11.04 -9.33
C TYR A 122 -5.35 11.62 -8.36
N ALA A 123 -5.63 10.93 -7.25
CA ALA A 123 -6.55 11.41 -6.22
C ALA A 123 -6.11 12.76 -5.65
N ASP A 124 -4.81 12.94 -5.38
CA ASP A 124 -4.25 14.20 -4.89
C ASP A 124 -4.28 15.34 -5.91
N ALA A 125 -4.21 15.02 -7.20
CA ALA A 125 -4.19 16.00 -8.29
C ALA A 125 -5.59 16.42 -8.76
N CYS A 126 -6.65 15.74 -8.31
CA CYS A 126 -8.01 15.98 -8.79
C CYS A 126 -8.52 17.36 -8.34
N PRO A 127 -8.78 18.30 -9.28
CA PRO A 127 -9.27 19.63 -8.92
C PRO A 127 -10.71 19.55 -8.43
N GLY A 128 -11.03 20.30 -7.37
CA GLY A 128 -12.41 20.47 -6.90
C GLY A 128 -12.92 19.40 -5.93
N THR A 129 -12.15 18.36 -5.63
CA THR A 129 -12.50 17.39 -4.56
C THR A 129 -11.99 17.92 -3.22
N ALA A 130 -12.89 18.37 -2.35
CA ALA A 130 -12.53 18.81 -1.00
C ALA A 130 -12.23 17.63 -0.05
N ASN A 131 -12.58 16.41 -0.46
CA ASN A 131 -12.53 15.19 0.34
C ASN A 131 -11.68 14.11 -0.33
N LEU A 132 -10.81 13.45 0.45
CA LEU A 132 -9.99 12.31 0.02
C LEU A 132 -10.82 11.19 -0.61
N ASN A 133 -11.99 10.88 -0.05
CA ASN A 133 -12.84 9.80 -0.56
C ASN A 133 -13.37 10.08 -1.98
N GLU A 134 -13.67 11.35 -2.28
CA GLU A 134 -14.11 11.77 -3.61
C GLU A 134 -12.95 11.68 -4.62
N GLY A 135 -11.76 12.15 -4.23
CA GLY A 135 -10.55 12.03 -5.06
C GLY A 135 -10.19 10.57 -5.35
N LEU A 136 -10.33 9.67 -4.37
CA LEU A 136 -10.11 8.24 -4.56
C LEU A 136 -11.16 7.60 -5.47
N ALA A 137 -12.44 7.98 -5.34
CA ALA A 137 -13.50 7.50 -6.23
C ALA A 137 -13.21 7.92 -7.69
N GLU A 138 -12.83 9.18 -7.92
CA GLU A 138 -12.46 9.64 -9.26
C GLU A 138 -11.19 8.95 -9.78
N ALA A 139 -10.20 8.67 -8.91
CA ALA A 139 -9.01 7.90 -9.30
C ALA A 139 -9.35 6.45 -9.70
N MET A 140 -10.35 5.83 -9.05
CA MET A 140 -10.85 4.51 -9.42
C MET A 140 -11.54 4.54 -10.80
N ASP A 141 -12.42 5.51 -11.03
CA ASP A 141 -13.08 5.70 -12.32
C ASP A 141 -12.07 5.98 -13.44
N ALA A 142 -11.05 6.79 -13.16
CA ALA A 142 -9.95 7.06 -14.09
C ALA A 142 -9.13 5.79 -14.41
N ALA A 143 -8.87 4.94 -13.42
CA ALA A 143 -8.19 3.67 -13.62
C ALA A 143 -9.02 2.72 -14.51
N GLU A 144 -10.34 2.67 -14.33
CA GLU A 144 -11.23 1.89 -15.19
C GLU A 144 -11.23 2.40 -16.64
N ARG A 145 -11.32 3.72 -16.83
CA ARG A 145 -11.20 4.34 -18.16
C ARG A 145 -9.86 4.01 -18.82
N ALA A 146 -8.75 4.11 -18.07
CA ALA A 146 -7.42 3.75 -18.56
C ALA A 146 -7.32 2.27 -18.97
N ALA A 147 -7.91 1.36 -18.19
CA ALA A 147 -7.99 -0.06 -18.55
C ALA A 147 -8.77 -0.28 -19.86
N GLY A 148 -9.84 0.48 -20.08
CA GLY A 148 -10.59 0.51 -21.34
C GLY A 148 -9.72 0.91 -22.54
N VAL A 149 -8.91 1.97 -22.39
CA VAL A 149 -7.95 2.42 -23.43
C VAL A 149 -6.91 1.35 -23.72
N ILE A 150 -6.32 0.76 -22.69
CA ILE A 150 -5.31 -0.31 -22.86
C ILE A 150 -5.93 -1.52 -23.58
N ARG A 151 -7.17 -1.90 -23.22
CA ARG A 151 -7.87 -3.00 -23.88
C ARG A 151 -8.09 -2.69 -25.37
N ALA A 152 -8.56 -1.49 -25.70
CA ALA A 152 -8.75 -1.06 -27.08
C ALA A 152 -7.41 -1.06 -27.86
N ALA A 153 -6.36 -0.50 -27.26
CA ALA A 153 -5.03 -0.42 -27.86
C ALA A 153 -4.36 -1.78 -28.06
N ARG A 154 -4.67 -2.78 -27.21
CA ARG A 154 -4.15 -4.14 -27.33
C ARG A 154 -5.00 -5.06 -28.21
N ALA A 155 -6.31 -4.78 -28.32
CA ALA A 155 -7.23 -5.54 -29.17
C ALA A 155 -7.07 -5.23 -30.66
N GLY A 156 -6.65 -4.01 -31.01
CA GLY A 156 -6.34 -3.62 -32.38
C GLY A 156 -4.85 -3.31 -32.53
N LYS A 157 -4.21 -3.90 -33.56
CA LYS A 157 -3.01 -3.29 -34.17
C LYS A 157 -3.23 -1.76 -34.27
N PRO A 158 -2.21 -0.93 -33.99
CA PRO A 158 -2.36 0.45 -33.52
C PRO A 158 -3.44 1.21 -34.29
N ALA A 159 -4.60 1.37 -33.67
CA ALA A 159 -5.74 2.06 -34.27
C ALA A 159 -5.74 3.52 -33.82
N TRP A 160 -4.93 4.36 -34.48
CA TRP A 160 -5.22 5.79 -34.58
C TRP A 160 -6.32 6.00 -35.63
N PRO A 161 -7.06 7.15 -35.70
CA PRO A 161 -7.10 8.34 -34.83
C PRO A 161 -8.54 8.77 -34.40
N HIS A 162 -9.62 8.16 -34.89
CA HIS A 162 -10.96 8.74 -34.76
C HIS A 162 -11.57 8.65 -33.35
N ARG A 163 -11.37 7.53 -32.64
CA ARG A 163 -11.93 7.34 -31.29
C ARG A 163 -11.15 8.07 -30.19
N LEU A 164 -9.90 8.49 -30.47
CA LEU A 164 -9.11 9.28 -29.53
C LEU A 164 -9.61 10.75 -29.50
N LYS A 165 -10.12 11.27 -30.62
CA LYS A 165 -10.73 12.61 -30.67
C LYS A 165 -11.98 12.73 -29.80
N GLU A 166 -12.81 11.69 -29.80
CA GLU A 166 -14.00 11.63 -28.93
C GLU A 166 -13.65 11.58 -27.44
N TRP A 167 -12.46 11.06 -27.09
CA TRP A 167 -12.02 10.87 -25.70
C TRP A 167 -11.12 11.98 -25.15
N LEU A 168 -10.36 12.68 -25.99
CA LEU A 168 -9.48 13.78 -25.56
C LEU A 168 -10.21 15.13 -25.44
N GLY A 169 -11.45 15.21 -25.92
CA GLY A 169 -12.07 16.48 -26.26
C GLY A 169 -11.36 17.09 -27.47
N ASP A 170 -12.09 17.79 -28.34
CA ASP A 170 -11.43 18.57 -29.40
C ASP A 170 -10.50 19.59 -28.71
N PRO A 171 -9.18 19.59 -28.99
CA PRO A 171 -8.37 20.72 -28.63
C PRO A 171 -8.76 21.87 -29.56
N ASP A 172 -9.22 22.97 -28.98
CA ASP A 172 -9.34 24.26 -29.69
C ASP A 172 -7.99 24.67 -30.34
#